data_AF-A0A935B5P1-F1
#
_entry.id   AF-A0A935B5P1-F1
#
_cell.length_a   1.000
_cell.length_b   1.000
_cell.length_c   1.000
_cell.angle_alpha   90.00
_cell.angle_beta   90.00
_cell.angle_gamma   90.00
#
_symmetry.space_group_name_H-M   'P 1'
#
loop_
_entity.id
_entity.type
_entity.pdbx_description
1 polymer ?
#
loop_
_entity_poly.entity_id
_entity_poly.type
_entity_poly.pdbx_seq_one_letter_code
_entity_poly.pdbx_strand_id
1 'polypeptide(L)'
;MSFKTRMASLESYDKGTIEVNDDLRHYAFSNIFEVCSKSKPYERVMVVSNLEYAAEAVRAEGASPWYTAPHDEFAIVLDGEIEFTFFQLTDAEKPAHKAGAGRLKAAPAGKRMGRVIARRGHEVLLPKGAAYQLKAAKPSVTLIQTSAGPESVEKWSEICVQK
;
A
#
# COMPACT_ATOMS: atom_id res chain seq x y z
N MET A 1 11.20 -13.31 33.44
CA MET A 1 10.96 -12.10 32.62
C MET A 1 10.37 -12.57 31.29
N SER A 2 9.28 -11.97 30.81
CA SER A 2 8.72 -12.28 29.48
C SER A 2 9.24 -11.27 28.46
N PHE A 3 9.68 -11.77 27.30
CA PHE A 3 10.03 -10.91 26.17
C PHE A 3 8.74 -10.43 25.50
N LYS A 4 8.66 -9.12 25.19
CA LYS A 4 7.50 -8.52 24.53
C LYS A 4 7.97 -7.67 23.34
N THR A 5 7.73 -8.18 22.13
CA THR A 5 7.88 -7.40 20.89
C THR A 5 6.71 -6.43 20.78
N ARG A 6 6.99 -5.13 20.65
CA ARG A 6 5.96 -4.09 20.47
C ARG A 6 5.72 -3.87 18.98
N MET A 7 4.47 -3.98 18.57
CA MET A 7 4.02 -3.68 17.22
C MET A 7 2.95 -2.59 17.31
N ALA A 8 3.04 -1.60 16.44
CA ALA A 8 2.01 -0.57 16.29
C ALA A 8 0.80 -1.12 15.49
N SER A 9 -0.30 -0.39 15.56
CA SER A 9 -1.55 -0.61 14.82
C SER A 9 -2.17 0.73 14.44
N LEU A 10 -3.23 0.71 13.64
CA LEU A 10 -4.00 1.90 13.31
C LEU A 10 -4.65 2.53 14.56
N GLU A 11 -5.00 1.71 15.55
CA GLU A 11 -5.60 2.13 16.82
C GLU A 11 -4.56 2.60 17.86
N SER A 12 -3.31 2.14 17.75
CA SER A 12 -2.26 2.43 18.73
C SER A 12 -0.88 2.43 18.08
N TYR A 13 -0.36 3.63 17.85
CA TYR A 13 1.00 3.87 17.39
C TYR A 13 1.62 5.00 18.21
N ASP A 14 2.94 4.97 18.31
CA ASP A 14 3.75 6.04 18.88
C ASP A 14 4.69 6.53 17.78
N LYS A 15 4.47 7.77 17.31
CA LYS A 15 5.30 8.35 16.26
C LYS A 15 6.59 8.83 16.90
N GLY A 16 7.72 8.38 16.35
CA GLY A 16 9.04 8.84 16.80
C GLY A 16 9.24 10.35 16.61
N THR A 17 10.28 10.87 17.25
CA THR A 17 10.73 12.25 17.11
C THR A 17 12.00 12.32 16.28
N ILE A 18 12.25 13.46 15.65
CA ILE A 18 13.50 13.76 14.95
C ILE A 18 14.11 15.02 15.57
N GLU A 19 15.36 14.92 16.01
CA GLU A 19 16.10 16.00 16.66
C GLU A 19 17.49 16.13 16.00
N VAL A 20 17.66 17.13 15.16
CA VAL A 20 18.89 17.36 14.38
C VAL A 20 19.13 18.86 14.23
N ASN A 21 20.40 19.25 14.04
CA ASN A 21 20.76 20.61 13.64
C ASN A 21 20.83 20.72 12.11
N ASP A 22 19.71 20.42 11.45
CA ASP A 22 19.51 20.48 10.00
C ASP A 22 18.03 20.76 9.68
N ASP A 23 17.70 20.99 8.42
CA ASP A 23 16.32 21.10 7.95
C ASP A 23 15.60 19.74 8.04
N LEU A 24 14.57 19.65 8.89
CA LEU A 24 13.80 18.42 9.10
C LEU A 24 13.16 17.88 7.82
N ARG A 25 12.93 18.74 6.82
CA ARG A 25 12.33 18.34 5.54
C ARG A 25 13.22 17.39 4.74
N HIS A 26 14.54 17.42 4.96
CA HIS A 26 15.48 16.51 4.30
C HIS A 26 15.25 15.03 4.65
N TYR A 27 14.54 14.75 5.75
CA TYR A 27 14.36 13.40 6.27
C TYR A 27 13.03 12.76 5.87
N ALA A 28 12.13 13.51 5.22
CA ALA A 28 10.80 13.03 4.81
C ALA A 28 10.06 12.23 5.90
N PHE A 29 10.22 12.64 7.17
CA PHE A 29 9.85 11.80 8.31
C PHE A 29 8.33 11.72 8.52
N SER A 30 7.76 10.52 8.41
CA SER A 30 6.33 10.24 8.58
C SER A 30 6.09 8.90 9.31
N ASN A 31 4.85 8.63 9.71
CA ASN A 31 4.44 7.34 10.28
C ASN A 31 3.28 6.75 9.47
N ILE A 32 3.44 5.50 9.00
CA ILE A 32 2.46 4.85 8.10
C ILE A 32 1.07 4.68 8.73
N PHE A 33 0.96 4.47 10.05
CA PHE A 33 -0.32 4.37 10.74
C PHE A 33 -1.00 5.74 10.85
N GLU A 34 -0.22 6.80 11.12
CA GLU A 34 -0.72 8.17 11.07
C GLU A 34 -1.24 8.52 9.67
N VAL A 35 -0.45 8.25 8.62
CA VAL A 35 -0.83 8.49 7.23
C VAL A 35 -2.12 7.74 6.88
N CYS A 36 -2.21 6.46 7.22
CA CYS A 36 -3.40 5.64 6.94
C CYS A 36 -4.64 6.13 7.71
N SER A 37 -4.49 6.57 8.96
CA SER A 37 -5.62 7.06 9.78
C SER A 37 -6.28 8.32 9.21
N LYS A 38 -5.53 9.12 8.43
CA LYS A 38 -5.98 10.37 7.81
C LYS A 38 -6.36 10.21 6.33
N SER A 39 -6.12 9.04 5.73
CA SER A 39 -6.31 8.80 4.30
C SER A 39 -7.63 8.07 4.00
N LYS A 40 -8.16 8.25 2.78
CA LYS A 40 -9.38 7.55 2.36
C LYS A 40 -9.12 6.05 2.20
N PRO A 41 -10.13 5.18 2.32
CA PRO A 41 -9.97 3.77 2.02
C PRO A 41 -9.38 3.56 0.62
N TYR A 42 -8.31 2.77 0.54
CA TYR A 42 -7.57 2.44 -0.67
C TYR A 42 -6.90 3.62 -1.40
N GLU A 43 -6.74 4.77 -0.75
CA GLU A 43 -5.82 5.82 -1.21
C GLU A 43 -4.37 5.32 -1.08
N ARG A 44 -3.60 5.38 -2.18
CA ARG A 44 -2.22 4.87 -2.24
C ARG A 44 -1.23 6.00 -2.02
N VAL A 45 -1.01 6.34 -0.76
CA VAL A 45 -0.20 7.50 -0.37
C VAL A 45 1.28 7.12 -0.39
N MET A 46 2.07 7.80 -1.22
CA MET A 46 3.51 7.60 -1.25
C MET A 46 4.13 8.07 0.07
N VAL A 47 4.87 7.16 0.72
CA VAL A 47 5.65 7.43 1.94
C VAL A 47 7.15 7.27 1.71
N VAL A 48 7.54 6.69 0.57
CA VAL A 48 8.92 6.61 0.08
C VAL A 48 8.93 6.91 -1.42
N SER A 49 9.90 7.70 -1.87
CA SER A 49 10.24 7.89 -3.27
C SER A 49 11.75 7.76 -3.44
N ASN A 50 12.17 6.95 -4.41
CA ASN A 50 13.57 6.83 -4.80
C ASN A 50 13.64 6.61 -6.32
N LEU A 51 13.90 7.69 -7.05
CA LEU A 51 13.77 7.74 -8.51
C LEU A 51 12.37 7.24 -8.93
N GLU A 52 12.27 6.24 -9.78
CA GLU A 52 10.99 5.65 -10.20
C GLU A 52 10.31 4.78 -9.13
N TYR A 53 11.06 4.30 -8.12
CA TYR A 53 10.55 3.36 -7.12
C TYR A 53 9.82 4.07 -5.99
N ALA A 54 8.76 3.43 -5.49
CA ALA A 54 7.89 3.97 -4.46
C ALA A 54 7.48 2.92 -3.42
N ALA A 55 7.20 3.38 -2.21
CA ALA A 55 6.42 2.60 -1.24
C ALA A 55 5.18 3.40 -0.84
N GLU A 56 4.03 2.75 -0.87
CA GLU A 56 2.73 3.38 -0.67
C GLU A 56 2.04 2.82 0.57
N ALA A 57 1.66 3.68 1.50
CA ALA A 57 0.86 3.33 2.66
C ALA A 57 -0.63 3.36 2.29
N VAL A 58 -1.34 2.27 2.56
CA VAL A 58 -2.74 2.09 2.18
C VAL A 58 -3.57 1.64 3.39
N ARG A 59 -4.64 2.40 3.68
CA ARG A 59 -5.71 1.94 4.57
C ARG A 59 -6.66 1.05 3.78
N ALA A 60 -6.67 -0.25 4.07
CA ALA A 60 -7.62 -1.19 3.51
C ALA A 60 -8.89 -1.25 4.37
N GLU A 61 -10.04 -0.97 3.76
CA GLU A 61 -11.35 -1.02 4.43
C GLU A 61 -12.46 -1.20 3.41
N GLY A 62 -13.32 -2.21 3.58
CA GLY A 62 -14.30 -2.58 2.56
C GLY A 62 -13.64 -3.34 1.41
N ALA A 63 -14.11 -3.16 0.18
CA ALA A 63 -13.51 -3.76 -1.02
C ALA A 63 -12.88 -2.70 -1.91
N SER A 64 -11.65 -2.92 -2.35
CA SER A 64 -10.96 -2.01 -3.25
C SER A 64 -11.51 -2.08 -4.68
N PRO A 65 -11.19 -1.11 -5.54
CA PRO A 65 -11.17 -1.33 -6.98
C PRO A 65 -10.28 -2.52 -7.37
N TRP A 66 -10.42 -2.99 -8.60
CA TRP A 66 -9.46 -3.93 -9.19
C TRP A 66 -8.25 -3.16 -9.70
N TYR A 67 -7.07 -3.58 -9.27
CA TYR A 67 -5.79 -2.98 -9.66
C TYR A 67 -4.98 -3.94 -10.53
N THR A 68 -4.07 -3.37 -11.32
CA THR A 68 -3.04 -4.12 -12.05
C THR A 68 -1.82 -3.22 -12.32
N ALA A 69 -0.64 -3.82 -12.53
CA ALA A 69 0.60 -3.12 -12.81
C ALA A 69 1.39 -3.80 -13.96
N PRO A 70 2.23 -3.04 -14.69
CA PRO A 70 3.07 -3.57 -15.79
C PRO A 70 4.30 -4.35 -15.30
N HIS A 71 4.49 -4.46 -13.98
CA HIS A 71 5.56 -5.15 -13.27
C HIS A 71 5.00 -5.82 -12.00
N ASP A 72 5.81 -6.62 -11.32
CA ASP A 72 5.45 -7.17 -10.02
C ASP A 72 5.39 -6.07 -8.96
N GLU A 73 4.48 -6.21 -8.01
CA GLU A 73 4.40 -5.41 -6.79
C GLU A 73 4.36 -6.36 -5.57
N PHE A 74 4.60 -5.83 -4.38
CA PHE A 74 4.53 -6.60 -3.14
C PHE A 74 3.71 -5.84 -2.10
N ALA A 75 2.84 -6.55 -1.38
CA ALA A 75 2.03 -5.98 -0.31
C ALA A 75 2.37 -6.63 1.03
N ILE A 76 2.79 -5.82 2.00
CA ILE A 76 3.03 -6.25 3.38
C ILE A 76 1.86 -5.79 4.23
N VAL A 77 1.19 -6.70 4.94
CA VAL A 77 0.14 -6.34 5.89
C VAL A 77 0.79 -5.96 7.22
N LEU A 78 0.56 -4.73 7.66
CA LEU A 78 1.18 -4.15 8.86
C LEU A 78 0.21 -4.12 10.04
N ASP A 79 -1.09 -4.12 9.77
CA ASP A 79 -2.14 -4.23 10.77
C ASP A 79 -3.41 -4.85 10.17
N GLY A 80 -4.16 -5.58 11.00
CA GLY A 80 -5.39 -6.25 10.61
C GLY A 80 -5.23 -7.52 9.75
N GLU A 81 -6.25 -7.79 8.96
CA GLU A 81 -6.36 -8.95 8.05
C GLU A 81 -6.95 -8.49 6.71
N ILE A 82 -6.28 -8.85 5.62
CA ILE A 82 -6.66 -8.46 4.26
C ILE A 82 -6.76 -9.72 3.40
N GLU A 83 -7.89 -9.88 2.71
CA GLU A 83 -8.05 -10.85 1.63
C GLU A 83 -7.61 -10.22 0.30
N PHE A 84 -6.69 -10.89 -0.38
CA PHE A 84 -6.24 -10.57 -1.73
C PHE A 84 -6.86 -11.58 -2.68
N THR A 85 -7.67 -11.13 -3.65
CA THR A 85 -8.21 -11.98 -4.72
C THR A 85 -7.55 -11.67 -6.04
N PHE A 86 -7.20 -12.71 -6.81
CA PHE A 86 -6.43 -12.60 -8.04
C PHE A 86 -7.15 -13.18 -9.25
N PHE A 87 -7.02 -12.49 -10.39
CA PHE A 87 -7.45 -12.94 -11.72
C PHE A 87 -6.32 -12.72 -12.72
N GLN A 88 -6.12 -13.69 -13.62
CA GLN A 88 -5.19 -13.56 -14.75
C GLN A 88 -5.74 -12.52 -15.72
N LEU A 89 -4.93 -11.56 -16.17
CA LEU A 89 -5.34 -10.60 -17.19
C LEU A 89 -5.45 -11.27 -18.56
N THR A 90 -6.42 -10.83 -19.34
CA THR A 90 -6.44 -11.02 -20.80
C THR A 90 -5.55 -9.99 -21.50
N ASP A 91 -5.26 -10.19 -22.78
CA ASP A 91 -4.47 -9.24 -23.57
C ASP A 91 -5.10 -7.83 -23.64
N ALA A 92 -6.43 -7.75 -23.62
CA ALA A 92 -7.18 -6.50 -23.65
C ALA A 92 -7.14 -5.72 -22.32
N GLU A 93 -6.76 -6.38 -21.22
CA GLU A 93 -6.70 -5.80 -19.87
C GLU A 93 -5.28 -5.42 -19.45
N LYS A 94 -4.28 -5.67 -20.29
CA LYS A 94 -2.90 -5.32 -20.01
C LYS A 94 -2.78 -3.80 -19.79
N PRO A 95 -2.09 -3.35 -18.73
CA PRO A 95 -1.91 -1.92 -18.46
C PRO A 95 -1.13 -1.25 -19.59
N ALA A 96 -1.59 -0.08 -20.03
CA ALA A 96 -0.93 0.73 -21.06
C ALA A 96 0.08 1.73 -20.47
N HIS A 97 0.03 1.98 -19.15
CA HIS A 97 0.97 2.82 -18.43
C HIS A 97 2.29 2.09 -18.16
N LYS A 98 3.34 2.86 -17.86
CA LYS A 98 4.73 2.33 -17.79
C LYS A 98 5.14 1.82 -16.40
N ALA A 99 4.52 2.33 -15.34
CA ALA A 99 4.94 2.07 -13.96
C ALA A 99 3.78 2.24 -12.98
N GLY A 100 3.83 1.49 -11.87
CA GLY A 100 2.86 1.56 -10.78
C GLY A 100 1.51 0.93 -11.09
N ALA A 101 0.64 0.95 -10.08
CA ALA A 101 -0.71 0.42 -10.21
C ALA A 101 -1.64 1.36 -10.98
N GLY A 102 -2.53 0.75 -11.77
CA GLY A 102 -3.69 1.41 -12.37
C GLY A 102 -4.96 0.61 -12.09
N ARG A 103 -6.12 1.27 -12.20
CA ARG A 103 -7.43 0.63 -12.05
C ARG A 103 -7.91 -0.03 -13.34
N LEU A 104 -8.52 -1.21 -13.21
CA LEU A 104 -9.37 -1.74 -14.27
C LEU A 104 -10.68 -0.97 -14.33
N LYS A 105 -11.21 -0.82 -15.56
CA LYS A 105 -12.49 -0.14 -15.82
C LYS A 105 -13.71 -0.97 -15.39
N ALA A 106 -13.54 -2.28 -15.24
CA ALA A 106 -14.58 -3.24 -14.88
C ALA A 106 -13.95 -4.40 -14.09
N ALA A 107 -14.79 -5.34 -13.66
CA ALA A 107 -14.32 -6.60 -13.10
C ALA A 107 -13.45 -7.37 -14.13
N PRO A 108 -12.40 -8.07 -13.69
CA PRO A 108 -11.49 -8.78 -14.58
C PRO A 108 -12.21 -9.90 -15.34
N ALA A 109 -11.99 -9.97 -16.65
CA ALA A 109 -12.61 -10.93 -17.57
C ALA A 109 -11.83 -12.26 -17.67
N GLY A 110 -10.59 -12.30 -17.20
CA GLY A 110 -9.76 -13.51 -17.28
C GLY A 110 -10.04 -14.54 -16.19
N LYS A 111 -9.11 -15.48 -16.01
CA LYS A 111 -9.31 -16.66 -15.15
C LYS A 111 -9.00 -16.35 -13.69
N ARG A 112 -9.88 -16.75 -12.77
CA ARG A 112 -9.62 -16.65 -11.33
C ARG A 112 -8.38 -17.47 -10.96
N MET A 113 -7.40 -16.83 -10.32
CA MET A 113 -6.15 -17.46 -9.89
C MET A 113 -6.23 -17.97 -8.44
N GLY A 114 -7.08 -17.36 -7.62
CA GLY A 114 -7.29 -17.77 -6.23
C GLY A 114 -7.40 -16.58 -5.29
N ARG A 115 -7.18 -16.86 -4.00
CA ARG A 115 -7.12 -15.83 -2.95
C ARG A 115 -6.02 -16.14 -1.93
N VAL A 116 -5.52 -15.08 -1.30
CA VAL A 116 -4.60 -15.12 -0.16
C VAL A 116 -5.24 -14.35 0.99
N ILE A 117 -5.21 -14.88 2.21
CA ILE A 117 -5.58 -14.15 3.42
C ILE A 117 -4.30 -13.85 4.19
N ALA A 118 -3.94 -12.57 4.28
CA ALA A 118 -2.74 -12.12 4.96
C ALA A 118 -3.08 -11.34 6.23
N ARG A 119 -2.28 -11.54 7.27
CA ARG A 119 -2.38 -10.86 8.57
C ARG A 119 -1.10 -10.09 8.82
N ARG A 120 -1.06 -9.31 9.90
CA ARG A 120 0.14 -8.56 10.31
C ARG A 120 1.44 -9.37 10.19
N GLY A 121 2.39 -8.83 9.44
CA GLY A 121 3.70 -9.40 9.15
C GLY A 121 3.76 -10.31 7.92
N HIS A 122 2.62 -10.64 7.30
CA HIS A 122 2.61 -11.43 6.06
C HIS A 122 2.83 -10.52 4.83
N GLU A 123 3.62 -11.02 3.89
CA GLU A 123 3.86 -10.42 2.59
C GLU A 123 3.19 -11.23 1.48
N VAL A 124 2.66 -10.54 0.47
CA VAL A 124 1.96 -11.13 -0.68
C VAL A 124 2.54 -10.57 -1.97
N LEU A 125 2.96 -11.46 -2.88
CA LEU A 125 3.28 -11.10 -4.26
C LEU A 125 2.00 -10.66 -4.99
N LEU A 126 2.07 -9.51 -5.65
CA LEU A 126 1.07 -9.00 -6.59
C LEU A 126 1.66 -9.14 -8.00
N PRO A 127 1.42 -10.26 -8.69
CA PRO A 127 2.20 -10.61 -9.86
C PRO A 127 1.82 -9.78 -11.09
N LYS A 128 2.82 -9.45 -11.90
CA LYS A 128 2.65 -8.93 -13.25
C LYS A 128 1.75 -9.86 -14.05
N GLY A 129 0.79 -9.26 -14.76
CA GLY A 129 -0.18 -10.01 -15.56
C GLY A 129 -1.38 -10.52 -14.77
N ALA A 130 -1.52 -10.14 -13.50
CA ALA A 130 -2.74 -10.33 -12.73
C ALA A 130 -3.46 -9.00 -12.44
N ALA A 131 -4.78 -9.10 -12.31
CA ALA A 131 -5.60 -8.17 -11.58
C ALA A 131 -5.69 -8.62 -10.12
N TYR A 132 -5.64 -7.69 -9.19
CA TYR A 132 -5.81 -7.97 -7.77
C TYR A 132 -6.80 -7.02 -7.11
N GLN A 133 -7.55 -7.53 -6.13
CA GLN A 133 -8.45 -6.75 -5.28
C GLN A 133 -8.13 -7.06 -3.82
N LEU A 134 -8.11 -6.01 -3.00
CA LEU A 134 -7.95 -6.10 -1.56
C LEU A 134 -9.32 -5.95 -0.90
N LYS A 135 -9.60 -6.78 0.10
CA LYS A 135 -10.80 -6.68 0.91
C LYS A 135 -10.46 -6.82 2.38
N ALA A 136 -10.90 -5.86 3.19
CA ALA A 136 -10.73 -5.89 4.64
C ALA A 136 -12.07 -5.63 5.33
N ALA A 137 -12.46 -6.52 6.25
CA ALA A 137 -13.71 -6.37 7.01
C ALA A 137 -13.62 -5.28 8.09
N LYS A 138 -12.40 -4.98 8.55
CA LYS A 138 -12.08 -3.90 9.49
C LYS A 138 -10.95 -3.05 8.91
N PRO A 139 -10.82 -1.77 9.29
CA PRO A 139 -9.67 -0.95 8.93
C PRO A 139 -8.36 -1.70 9.18
N SER A 140 -7.57 -1.85 8.13
CA SER A 140 -6.30 -2.58 8.11
C SER A 140 -5.25 -1.73 7.39
N VAL A 141 -3.96 -2.00 7.62
CA VAL A 141 -2.87 -1.24 7.01
C VAL A 141 -2.00 -2.17 6.19
N THR A 142 -1.72 -1.76 4.95
CA THR A 142 -0.72 -2.43 4.11
C THR A 142 0.23 -1.41 3.51
N LEU A 143 1.50 -1.82 3.36
CA LEU A 143 2.51 -1.11 2.60
C LEU A 143 2.71 -1.83 1.27
N ILE A 144 2.63 -1.10 0.17
CA ILE A 144 2.83 -1.64 -1.17
C ILE A 144 4.16 -1.15 -1.72
N GLN A 145 5.06 -2.07 -2.05
CA GLN A 145 6.28 -1.82 -2.80
C GLN A 145 5.95 -1.83 -4.29
N THR A 146 6.21 -0.70 -4.96
CA THR A 146 5.84 -0.48 -6.37
C THR A 146 6.74 0.56 -7.04
N SER A 147 6.32 1.07 -8.21
CA SER A 147 6.83 2.29 -8.83
C SER A 147 5.74 3.35 -8.85
N ALA A 148 6.10 4.63 -8.91
CA ALA A 148 5.10 5.70 -9.01
C ALA A 148 4.26 5.56 -10.29
N GLY A 149 2.94 5.69 -10.17
CA GLY A 149 2.00 5.44 -11.26
C GLY A 149 0.66 6.15 -11.11
N PRO A 150 -0.34 5.79 -11.92
CA PRO A 150 -1.64 6.48 -11.97
C PRO A 150 -2.39 6.56 -10.63
N GLU A 151 -2.19 5.60 -9.73
CA GLU A 151 -2.85 5.57 -8.43
C GLU A 151 -2.04 6.19 -7.28
N SER A 152 -0.78 6.55 -7.53
CA SER A 152 0.12 7.08 -6.51
C SER A 152 -0.27 8.50 -6.13
N VAL A 153 -0.38 8.76 -4.82
CA VAL A 153 -0.73 10.07 -4.26
C VAL A 153 0.46 10.65 -3.50
N GLU A 154 0.96 11.78 -3.98
CA GLU A 154 2.00 12.57 -3.32
C GLU A 154 1.36 13.69 -2.49
N LYS A 155 1.64 13.69 -1.18
CA LYS A 155 1.20 14.74 -0.25
C LYS A 155 2.22 14.96 0.86
N TRP A 156 3.50 15.07 0.47
CA TRP A 156 4.67 15.17 1.36
C TRP A 156 4.53 16.26 2.43
N SER A 157 4.01 17.43 2.06
CA SER A 157 3.78 18.54 2.99
C SER A 157 2.75 18.25 4.08
N GLU A 158 1.85 17.28 3.85
CA GLU A 158 0.80 16.88 4.80
C GLU A 158 1.25 15.75 5.72
N ILE A 159 2.17 14.88 5.26
CA ILE A 159 2.56 13.67 5.98
C ILE A 159 3.92 13.78 6.67
N CYS A 160 4.83 14.61 6.16
CA CYS A 160 6.18 14.75 6.70
C CYS A 160 6.24 15.84 7.76
N VAL A 161 7.10 15.64 8.76
CA VAL A 161 7.49 16.68 9.72
C VAL A 161 8.14 17.84 8.95
N GLN A 162 7.62 19.05 9.15
CA GLN A 162 8.07 20.26 8.46
C GLN A 162 8.91 21.19 9.35
N LYS A 163 8.75 21.08 10.67
CA LYS A 163 9.33 21.96 11.69
C LYS A 163 9.52 21.20 12.99
#